data_AF-A0AAP3AQJ1-F1
#
_entry.id   AF-A0AAP3AQJ1-F1
#
_cell.length_a   1.000
_cell.length_b   1.000
_cell.length_c   1.000
_cell.angle_alpha   90.00
_cell.angle_beta   90.00
_cell.angle_gamma   90.00
#
_symmetry.space_group_name_H-M   'P 1'
#
loop_
_entity.id
_entity.type
_entity.pdbx_description
1 polymer ?
#
loop_
_entity_poly.entity_id
_entity_poly.type
_entity_poly.pdbx_seq_one_letter_code
_entity_poly.pdbx_strand_id
1 'polypeptide(L)' 'MDGDNPKNGIVFKNLDKQNEVKLTKDSIVLNEPSRLLILVPSDLEAGNYELSITTQYAKGGVTTKEPRVGVLSAPVVIG' A
#
# COMPACT_ATOMS: atom_id res chain seq x y z
N MET A 1 9.00 -9.30 -2.20
CA MET A 1 8.32 -9.11 -0.89
C MET A 1 8.55 -10.36 -0.07
N ASP A 2 9.64 -10.41 0.69
CA ASP A 2 9.92 -11.53 1.58
C ASP A 2 9.06 -11.41 2.84
N GLY A 3 8.29 -12.46 3.12
CA GLY A 3 7.29 -12.52 4.18
C GLY A 3 5.97 -13.12 3.70
N ASP A 4 5.67 -14.32 4.17
CA ASP A 4 4.47 -15.13 3.90
C ASP A 4 3.23 -14.63 4.66
N ASN A 5 3.14 -13.33 4.98
CA ASN A 5 2.01 -12.82 5.73
C ASN A 5 0.96 -12.23 4.78
N PRO A 6 -0.29 -12.76 4.75
CA PRO A 6 -1.35 -12.27 3.88
C PRO A 6 -1.81 -10.84 4.22
N LYS A 7 -1.38 -10.32 5.38
CA LYS A 7 -1.60 -8.93 5.78
C LYS A 7 -0.66 -7.94 5.09
N ASN A 8 0.49 -8.38 4.57
CA ASN A 8 1.39 -7.51 3.83
C ASN A 8 0.77 -7.14 2.49
N GLY A 9 0.73 -5.85 2.18
CA GLY A 9 0.07 -5.34 1.00
C GLY A 9 -0.32 -3.88 1.16
N ILE A 10 -1.01 -3.37 0.14
CA ILE A 10 -1.37 -1.95 0.05
C ILE A 10 -2.87 -1.88 -0.17
N VAL A 11 -3.53 -1.00 0.56
CA VAL A 11 -4.98 -0.80 0.50
C VAL A 11 -5.23 0.66 0.16
N PHE A 12 -5.99 0.88 -0.91
CA PHE A 12 -6.58 2.17 -1.25
C PHE A 12 -7.97 2.23 -0.66
N LYS A 13 -8.23 3.21 0.20
CA LYS A 13 -9.56 3.46 0.74
C LYS A 13 -10.10 4.75 0.13
N ASN A 14 -11.12 4.64 -0.72
CA ASN A 14 -11.81 5.79 -1.28
C ASN A 14 -12.47 6.56 -0.11
N LEU A 15 -12.15 7.83 0.03
CA LEU A 15 -12.70 8.70 1.07
C LEU A 15 -14.11 9.18 0.72
N ASP A 16 -14.41 9.31 -0.57
CA ASP A 16 -15.72 9.73 -1.09
C ASP A 16 -16.77 8.61 -1.03
N LYS A 17 -16.42 7.41 -1.51
CA LYS A 17 -17.30 6.24 -1.61
C LYS A 17 -17.15 5.26 -0.45
N GLN A 18 -16.19 5.48 0.45
CA GLN A 18 -15.83 4.56 1.54
C GLN A 18 -15.53 3.13 1.05
N ASN A 19 -14.99 3.01 -0.16
CA ASN A 19 -14.68 1.74 -0.80
C ASN A 19 -13.21 1.36 -0.59
N GLU A 20 -12.92 0.13 -0.18
CA GLU A 20 -11.56 -0.34 0.05
C GLU A 20 -11.11 -1.28 -1.07
N VAL A 21 -10.10 -0.84 -1.82
CA VAL A 21 -9.47 -1.55 -2.92
C VAL A 21 -8.09 -2.03 -2.48
N LYS A 22 -7.93 -3.34 -2.27
CA LYS A 22 -6.63 -3.93 -1.94
C LYS A 22 -5.83 -4.15 -3.23
N LEU A 23 -4.64 -3.57 -3.31
CA LEU A 23 -3.68 -3.87 -4.37
C LEU A 23 -3.11 -5.27 -4.22
N THR A 24 -2.96 -5.95 -5.35
CA THR A 24 -2.17 -7.16 -5.46
C THR A 24 -0.67 -6.83 -5.46
N LYS A 25 0.16 -7.83 -5.14
CA LYS A 25 1.63 -7.66 -5.14
C LYS A 25 2.17 -7.28 -6.52
N ASP A 26 1.52 -7.70 -7.61
CA ASP A 26 1.86 -7.31 -8.99
C ASP A 26 1.77 -5.80 -9.24
N SER A 27 0.91 -5.09 -8.52
CA SER A 27 0.82 -3.62 -8.61
C SER A 27 1.99 -2.91 -7.92
N ILE A 28 2.87 -3.61 -7.20
CA ILE A 28 3.94 -3.01 -6.42
C ILE A 28 5.25 -3.13 -7.19
N VAL A 29 5.64 -2.05 -7.86
CA VAL A 29 6.81 -2.01 -8.75
C VAL A 29 8.10 -1.89 -7.97
N LEU A 30 8.12 -1.11 -6.90
CA LEU A 30 9.29 -0.93 -6.05
C LEU A 30 8.84 -0.92 -4.59
N ASN A 31 9.51 -1.70 -3.75
CA ASN A 31 9.26 -1.74 -2.31
C ASN A 31 10.58 -1.63 -1.54
N GLU A 32 11.17 -0.43 -1.61
CA GLU A 32 12.36 -0.07 -0.85
C GLU A 32 11.96 0.65 0.44
N PRO A 33 12.70 0.50 1.55
CA PRO A 33 12.39 1.15 2.82
C PRO A 33 12.41 2.69 2.74
N SER A 34 13.06 3.24 1.72
CA SER A 34 13.10 4.69 1.46
C SER A 34 12.21 5.11 0.30
N ARG A 35 11.73 4.16 -0.53
CA ARG A 35 11.00 4.44 -1.77
C ARG A 35 10.02 3.32 -2.10
N LEU A 36 8.74 3.64 -2.15
CA LEU A 36 7.70 2.73 -2.58
C LEU A 36 7.12 3.24 -3.90
N LEU A 37 7.13 2.40 -4.93
CA LEU A 37 6.49 2.67 -6.22
C LEU A 37 5.38 1.64 -6.42
N ILE A 38 4.18 2.16 -6.65
CA ILE A 38 2.99 1.37 -6.90
C ILE A 38 2.33 1.82 -8.19
N LEU A 39 1.73 0.88 -8.90
CA LEU A 39 0.84 1.12 -10.00
C LEU A 39 -0.56 1.21 -9.44
N VAL A 40 -1.19 2.34 -9.63
CA VAL A 40 -2.62 2.48 -9.38
C VAL A 40 -3.36 1.78 -10.53
N PRO A 41 -4.23 0.79 -10.26
CA PRO A 41 -5.07 0.21 -11.31
C PRO A 41 -5.90 1.30 -11.98
N SER A 42 -5.95 1.29 -13.31
CA SER A 42 -6.81 2.20 -14.08
C SER A 42 -8.30 1.94 -13.90
N ASP A 43 -8.65 0.83 -13.25
CA ASP A 43 -10.01 0.47 -12.85
C ASP A 43 -10.48 1.24 -11.59
N LEU A 44 -9.56 1.94 -10.90
CA LEU A 44 -9.97 2.86 -9.83
C LEU A 44 -10.62 4.10 -10.44
N GLU A 45 -11.84 4.36 -9.97
CA GLU A 45 -12.57 5.57 -10.32
C GLU A 45 -11.83 6.83 -9.86
N ALA A 46 -12.07 7.94 -10.57
CA ALA A 46 -11.57 9.23 -10.15
C ALA A 46 -12.14 9.61 -8.77
N GLY A 47 -11.29 10.05 -7.85
CA GLY A 47 -11.65 10.36 -6.47
C GLY A 47 -10.45 10.48 -5.53
N ASN A 48 -10.73 10.77 -4.28
CA ASN A 48 -9.73 10.88 -3.23
C ASN A 48 -9.58 9.55 -2.49
N TYR A 49 -8.36 9.03 -2.43
CA TYR A 49 -8.06 7.77 -1.78
C TYR A 49 -7.01 7.93 -0.69
N GLU A 50 -7.24 7.27 0.43
CA GLU A 50 -6.26 7.09 1.48
C GLU A 50 -5.47 5.79 1.23
N LEU A 51 -4.14 5.89 1.18
CA LEU A 51 -3.29 4.72 0.97
C LEU A 51 -2.74 4.20 2.30
N SER A 52 -3.09 2.96 2.63
CA SER A 52 -2.57 2.24 3.78
C SER A 52 -1.64 1.12 3.34
N ILE A 53 -0.38 1.18 3.74
CA ILE A 53 0.65 0.19 3.40
C ILE A 53 0.93 -0.64 4.63
N THR A 54 0.79 -1.96 4.52
CA THR A 54 1.19 -2.90 5.57
C THR A 54 2.45 -3.64 5.12
N THR A 55 3.54 -3.49 5.87
CA THR A 55 4.82 -4.17 5.55
C THR A 55 5.48 -4.72 6.81
N GLN A 56 6.09 -5.91 6.69
CA GLN A 56 6.93 -6.52 7.74
C GLN A 56 8.42 -6.23 7.55
N TYR A 57 8.76 -5.53 6.47
CA TYR A 57 10.13 -5.16 6.18
C TYR A 57 10.53 -3.96 7.03
N ALA A 58 11.47 -4.15 7.96
CA ALA A 58 12.10 -3.06 8.69
C ALA A 58 13.48 -2.75 8.11
N LYS A 59 13.85 -1.46 8.21
CA LYS A 59 15.13 -0.93 7.78
C LYS A 59 16.29 -1.74 8.39
N GLY A 60 17.15 -2.32 7.54
CA GLY A 60 18.32 -3.10 7.95
C GLY A 60 18.24 -4.61 7.70
N GLY A 61 17.28 -5.10 6.92
CA GLY A 61 17.17 -6.53 6.58
C GLY A 61 16.54 -7.39 7.70
N VAL A 62 16.02 -6.76 8.75
CA VAL A 62 15.34 -7.43 9.85
C VAL A 62 13.86 -7.54 9.49
N THR A 63 13.38 -8.77 9.25
CA THR A 63 11.94 -9.03 9.17
C THR A 63 11.37 -8.88 10.57
N THR A 64 10.52 -7.87 10.78
CA THR A 64 9.93 -7.64 12.10
C THR A 64 8.80 -8.62 12.32
N LYS A 65 8.72 -9.19 13.52
CA LYS A 65 7.70 -10.18 13.90
C LYS A 65 6.27 -9.63 13.82
N GLU A 66 6.12 -8.30 13.89
CA GLU A 66 4.85 -7.58 13.69
C GLU A 66 4.88 -6.70 12.43
N PRO A 67 3.85 -6.76 11.57
CA PRO A 67 3.69 -5.85 10.43
C PRO A 67 3.48 -4.42 10.92
N ARG A 68 4.15 -3.47 10.29
CA ARG A 68 3.90 -2.04 10.48
C ARG A 68 2.95 -1.55 9.40
N VAL A 69 1.98 -0.75 9.81
CA VAL A 69 1.05 -0.06 8.91
C VAL A 69 1.48 1.40 8.80
N GLY A 70 1.80 1.84 7.58
CA GLY A 70 2.03 3.23 7.24
C GLY A 70 0.84 3.75 6.44
N VAL A 71 0.14 4.74 6.97
CA VAL A 71 -0.89 5.47 6.21
C VAL A 71 -0.22 6.69 5.59
N LEU A 72 -0.41 6.89 4.29
CA LEU A 72 0.02 8.11 3.63
C LEU A 72 -0.80 9.28 4.16
N SER A 73 -0.12 10.27 4.74
CA SER A 73 -0.79 11.46 5.28
C SER A 73 -1.40 12.34 4.19
N ALA A 74 -0.96 12.21 2.94
CA ALA A 74 -1.53 12.92 1.81
C ALA A 74 -2.52 12.00 1.04
N PRO A 75 -3.74 12.48 0.75
CA PRO A 75 -4.68 11.73 -0.06
C PRO A 75 -4.16 11.62 -1.50
N VAL A 76 -4.33 10.45 -2.08
CA VAL A 76 -4.02 10.16 -3.49
C VAL A 76 -5.25 10.54 -4.32
N VAL A 77 -5.10 11.50 -5.22
CA VAL A 77 -6.18 11.91 -6.13
C VAL A 77 -6.03 11.14 -7.44
N ILE A 78 -7.06 10.38 -7.79
CA ILE A 78 -7.20 9.72 -9.09
C ILE A 78 -8.10 10.59 -9.96
N GLY A 79 -7.71 10.87 -11.20
CA GLY A 79 -8.41 11.76 -12.12
C GLY A 79 -8.05 11.49 -13.57
#